data_AF-A0A6G1GUB6-F1
#
_entry.id   AF-A0A6G1GUB6-F1
#
_cell.length_a   1.000
_cell.length_b   1.000
_cell.length_c   1.000
_cell.angle_alpha   90.00
_cell.angle_beta   90.00
_cell.angle_gamma   90.00
#
_symmetry.space_group_name_H-M   'P 1'
#
loop_
_entity.id
_entity.type
_entity.pdbx_description
1 polymer ?
#
loop_
_entity_poly.entity_id
_entity_poly.type
_entity_poly.pdbx_seq_one_letter_code
_entity_poly.pdbx_strand_id
1 'polypeptide(L)'
;MAEIVRQATGDPDPIGKNWIYSFLGRNPLVKPMIGRRIVASRINSASKEEIRRYFQLLKDVVAKYAIKSVNTYNMDEHGTNLGAANNTKVIGEAARSIGGSTHRKMPENREWVSVLETIGLGKHRIPPVVIFKGKYSQTTWFPLDIASLDLSGWRFACSENGWT
;
A
#
# COMPACT_ATOMS: atom_id res chain seq x y z
N MET A 1 7.46 27.58 -8.81
CA MET A 1 6.32 28.52 -8.91
C MET A 1 6.70 29.91 -8.39
N ALA A 2 7.16 30.07 -7.14
CA ALA A 2 7.64 31.38 -6.65
C ALA A 2 8.78 31.97 -7.50
N GLU A 3 9.76 31.16 -7.91
CA GLU A 3 10.85 31.59 -8.80
C GLU A 3 10.37 31.96 -10.21
N ILE A 4 9.30 31.29 -10.69
CA ILE A 4 8.70 31.56 -12.00
C ILE A 4 7.97 32.90 -11.99
N VAL A 5 7.24 33.20 -10.89
CA VAL A 5 6.60 34.50 -10.69
C VAL A 5 7.65 35.60 -10.59
N ARG A 6 8.74 35.40 -9.84
CA ARG A 6 9.85 36.35 -9.74
C ARG A 6 10.41 36.73 -11.12
N GLN A 7 10.73 35.73 -11.94
CA GLN A 7 11.24 35.95 -13.31
C GLN A 7 10.24 36.73 -14.17
N ALA A 8 8.95 36.46 -14.04
CA ALA A 8 7.91 37.20 -14.77
C ALA A 8 7.71 38.63 -14.26
N THR A 9 8.08 38.93 -13.01
CA THR A 9 7.95 40.28 -12.42
C THR A 9 9.20 41.14 -12.60
N GLY A 10 10.29 40.58 -13.15
CA GLY A 10 11.55 41.29 -13.41
C GLY A 10 12.35 41.64 -12.16
N ASP A 11 12.05 41.01 -11.01
CA ASP A 11 12.72 41.28 -9.74
C ASP A 11 14.14 40.67 -9.75
N PRO A 12 15.20 41.50 -9.64
CA PRO A 12 16.58 41.05 -9.79
C PRO A 12 17.07 40.19 -8.62
N ASP A 13 16.51 40.34 -7.42
CA ASP A 13 17.04 39.70 -6.22
C ASP A 13 16.60 38.23 -6.11
N PRO A 14 17.52 37.28 -5.85
CA PRO A 14 17.16 35.87 -5.72
C PRO A 14 16.28 35.64 -4.49
N ILE A 15 15.36 34.68 -4.59
CA ILE A 15 14.51 34.30 -3.45
C ILE A 15 15.41 33.80 -2.31
N GLY A 16 15.39 34.54 -1.19
CA GLY A 16 16.17 34.19 -0.01
C GLY A 16 15.75 32.85 0.60
N LYS A 17 16.70 32.13 1.20
CA LYS A 17 16.48 30.81 1.85
C LYS A 17 15.33 30.79 2.86
N ASN A 18 15.05 31.93 3.51
CA ASN A 18 14.01 32.06 4.53
C ASN A 18 12.66 32.52 3.98
N TRP A 19 12.53 32.74 2.67
CA TRP A 19 11.34 33.34 2.06
C TRP A 19 10.06 32.56 2.39
N ILE A 20 10.10 31.22 2.40
CA ILE A 20 8.91 30.41 2.70
C ILE A 20 8.42 30.61 4.15
N TYR A 21 9.36 30.72 5.10
CA TYR A 21 9.04 30.97 6.50
C TYR A 21 8.48 32.38 6.69
N SER A 22 9.10 33.39 6.06
CA SER A 22 8.61 34.77 6.07
C SER A 22 7.27 34.93 5.35
N PHE A 23 7.02 34.16 4.29
CA PHE A 23 5.76 34.14 3.58
C PHE A 23 4.64 33.55 4.45
N LEU A 24 4.88 32.40 5.10
CA LEU A 24 3.93 31.79 6.02
C LEU A 24 3.68 32.68 7.25
N GLY A 25 4.71 33.37 7.76
CA GLY A 25 4.58 34.33 8.86
C GLY A 25 3.71 35.56 8.51
N ARG A 26 3.81 36.05 7.27
CA ARG A 26 2.97 37.16 6.78
C ARG A 26 1.54 36.75 6.44
N ASN A 27 1.30 35.46 6.19
CA ASN A 27 0.01 34.95 5.74
C ASN A 27 -0.52 33.89 6.73
N PRO A 28 -1.07 34.29 7.89
CA PRO A 28 -1.51 33.35 8.94
C PRO A 28 -2.67 32.44 8.51
N LEU A 29 -3.39 32.80 7.44
CA LEU A 29 -4.44 31.97 6.83
C LEU A 29 -3.90 30.82 5.97
N VAL A 30 -2.61 30.87 5.60
CA VAL A 30 -1.96 29.85 4.77
C VAL A 30 -1.13 28.95 5.66
N LYS A 31 -1.44 27.65 5.66
CA LYS A 31 -0.69 26.64 6.41
C LYS A 31 -0.12 25.59 5.47
N PRO A 32 1.09 25.07 5.73
CA PRO A 32 1.60 23.92 4.99
C PRO A 32 0.69 22.72 5.25
N MET A 33 0.20 22.10 4.18
CA MET A 33 -0.60 20.89 4.24
C MET A 33 0.13 19.77 3.51
N ILE A 34 0.08 18.56 4.07
CA ILE A 34 0.63 17.38 3.42
C ILE A 34 -0.36 16.93 2.34
N GLY A 35 0.02 17.12 1.08
CA GLY A 35 -0.71 16.55 -0.05
C GLY A 35 -0.58 15.03 -0.02
N ARG A 36 -1.66 14.33 0.32
CA ARG A 36 -1.70 12.87 0.20
C ARG A 36 -1.91 12.52 -1.27
N ARG A 37 -1.03 11.67 -1.81
CA ARG A 37 -1.19 11.14 -3.16
C ARG A 37 -2.40 10.21 -3.16
N ILE A 38 -3.31 10.45 -4.10
CA ILE A 38 -4.41 9.55 -4.43
C ILE A 38 -4.29 9.24 -5.93
N VAL A 39 -4.59 7.99 -6.31
CA VAL A 39 -4.51 7.56 -7.70
C VAL A 39 -5.52 8.37 -8.52
N ALA A 40 -5.09 8.96 -9.64
CA ALA A 40 -5.92 9.86 -10.44
C ALA A 40 -7.24 9.20 -10.91
N SER A 41 -7.21 7.90 -11.22
CA SER A 41 -8.42 7.13 -11.54
C SER A 41 -9.45 7.14 -10.40
N ARG A 42 -9.01 7.09 -9.14
CA ARG A 42 -9.93 7.18 -7.99
C ARG A 42 -10.58 8.56 -7.85
N ILE A 43 -9.90 9.62 -8.28
CA ILE A 43 -10.50 10.97 -8.31
C ILE A 43 -11.50 11.06 -9.46
N ASN A 44 -11.12 10.58 -10.64
CA ASN A 44 -11.90 10.78 -11.86
C ASN A 44 -13.11 9.83 -11.97
N SER A 45 -13.04 8.65 -11.36
CA SER A 45 -14.08 7.61 -11.46
C SER A 45 -15.07 7.58 -10.29
N ALA A 46 -14.89 8.41 -9.26
CA ALA A 46 -15.75 8.39 -8.09
C ALA A 46 -16.22 9.80 -7.73
N SER A 47 -17.38 10.19 -8.27
CA SER A 47 -18.08 11.38 -7.80
C SER A 47 -18.70 11.14 -6.42
N LYS A 48 -18.94 12.24 -5.68
CA LYS A 48 -19.58 12.18 -4.36
C LYS A 48 -20.98 11.60 -4.46
N GLU A 49 -21.67 11.86 -5.56
CA GLU A 49 -23.01 11.42 -5.89
C GLU A 49 -23.04 9.91 -6.14
N GLU A 50 -22.09 9.38 -6.90
CA GLU A 50 -21.94 7.94 -7.14
C GLU A 50 -21.66 7.17 -5.86
N ILE A 51 -20.74 7.67 -5.02
CA ILE A 51 -20.42 7.06 -3.72
C ILE A 51 -21.67 7.01 -2.83
N ARG A 52 -22.42 8.12 -2.74
CA ARG A 52 -23.67 8.17 -1.97
C ARG A 52 -24.71 7.20 -2.49
N ARG A 53 -24.90 7.16 -3.82
CA ARG A 53 -25.85 6.25 -4.47
C ARG A 53 -25.49 4.80 -4.18
N TYR A 54 -24.21 4.43 -4.28
CA TYR A 54 -23.73 3.10 -3.94
C TYR A 54 -24.08 2.72 -2.49
N PHE A 55 -23.76 3.57 -1.52
CA PHE A 55 -24.05 3.28 -0.12
C PHE A 55 -25.54 3.25 0.22
N GLN A 56 -26.36 4.06 -0.46
CA GLN A 56 -27.80 3.98 -0.31
C GLN A 56 -28.33 2.63 -0.83
N LEU A 57 -27.90 2.23 -2.03
CA LEU A 57 -28.31 0.98 -2.65
C LEU A 57 -27.86 -0.24 -1.83
N LEU A 58 -26.65 -0.18 -1.25
CA LEU A 58 -26.15 -1.19 -0.32
C LEU A 58 -27.06 -1.30 0.91
N LYS A 59 -27.45 -0.18 1.53
CA LYS A 59 -28.38 -0.18 2.67
C LYS A 59 -29.74 -0.76 2.31
N ASP A 60 -30.27 -0.40 1.15
CA ASP A 60 -31.57 -0.86 0.68
C ASP A 60 -31.56 -2.38 0.44
N VAL A 61 -30.48 -2.93 -0.15
CA VAL A 61 -30.28 -4.37 -0.34
C VAL A 61 -30.16 -5.10 1.00
N VAL A 62 -29.34 -4.58 1.91
CA VAL A 62 -29.18 -5.15 3.26
C VAL A 62 -30.52 -5.21 3.98
N ALA A 63 -31.33 -4.15 3.90
CA ALA A 63 -32.66 -4.11 4.50
C ALA A 63 -33.64 -5.07 3.79
N LYS A 64 -33.67 -5.07 2.46
CA LYS A 64 -34.58 -5.90 1.65
C LYS A 64 -34.40 -7.39 1.91
N TYR A 65 -33.17 -7.86 2.05
CA TYR A 65 -32.86 -9.27 2.29
C TYR A 65 -32.60 -9.60 3.76
N ALA A 66 -32.82 -8.65 4.68
CA ALA A 66 -32.55 -8.79 6.10
C ALA A 66 -31.15 -9.39 6.39
N ILE A 67 -30.13 -8.90 5.66
CA ILE A 67 -28.76 -9.41 5.78
C ILE A 67 -28.24 -9.06 7.16
N LYS A 68 -27.98 -10.09 7.98
CA LYS A 68 -27.42 -9.90 9.32
C LYS A 68 -25.96 -9.42 9.22
N SER A 69 -25.55 -8.54 10.11
CA SER A 69 -24.17 -8.03 10.18
C SER A 69 -23.13 -9.16 10.33
N VAL A 70 -23.48 -10.25 11.02
CA VAL A 70 -22.62 -11.45 11.15
C VAL A 70 -22.36 -12.15 9.82
N ASN A 71 -23.20 -11.93 8.80
CA ASN A 71 -23.05 -12.49 7.46
C ASN A 71 -22.41 -11.50 6.48
N THR A 72 -21.92 -10.35 6.96
CA THR A 72 -21.22 -9.37 6.15
C THR A 72 -19.71 -9.56 6.30
N TYR A 73 -19.05 -9.84 5.18
CA TYR A 73 -17.62 -10.10 5.10
C TYR A 73 -16.96 -9.10 4.16
N ASN A 74 -15.81 -8.58 4.57
CA ASN A 74 -14.91 -7.84 3.70
C ASN A 74 -13.73 -8.75 3.32
N MET A 75 -13.41 -8.84 2.04
CA MET A 75 -12.31 -9.63 1.50
C MET A 75 -11.36 -8.71 0.73
N ASP A 76 -10.07 -8.90 0.91
CA ASP A 76 -9.04 -8.15 0.19
C ASP A 76 -7.84 -9.06 -0.12
N GLU A 77 -7.07 -8.67 -1.13
CA GLU A 77 -5.86 -9.37 -1.58
C GLU A 77 -4.61 -8.55 -1.23
N HIS A 78 -3.64 -9.22 -0.61
CA HIS A 78 -2.32 -8.67 -0.39
C HIS A 78 -1.26 -9.46 -1.17
N GLY A 79 -0.64 -8.82 -2.15
CA GLY A 79 0.50 -9.37 -2.88
C GLY A 79 1.82 -9.09 -2.15
N THR A 80 2.56 -10.15 -1.80
CA THR A 80 3.92 -10.05 -1.29
C THR A 80 4.91 -10.57 -2.34
N ASN A 81 6.05 -9.88 -2.49
CA ASN A 81 7.08 -10.26 -3.45
C ASN A 81 8.18 -11.06 -2.74
N LEU A 82 8.34 -12.32 -3.14
CA LEU A 82 9.41 -13.19 -2.66
C LEU A 82 10.75 -12.67 -3.19
N GLY A 83 11.67 -12.32 -2.29
CA GLY A 83 13.02 -11.86 -2.65
C GLY A 83 13.21 -10.34 -2.67
N ALA A 84 12.16 -9.55 -2.41
CA ALA A 84 12.33 -8.14 -2.10
C ALA A 84 12.98 -7.98 -0.72
N ALA A 85 14.31 -8.00 -0.67
CA ALA A 85 15.03 -7.63 0.54
C ALA A 85 14.73 -6.16 0.86
N ASN A 86 14.07 -5.91 1.99
CA ASN A 86 14.04 -4.56 2.57
C ASN A 86 15.49 -4.07 2.76
N ASN A 87 15.72 -2.76 2.63
CA ASN A 87 17.03 -2.17 2.91
C ASN A 87 17.47 -2.53 4.33
N THR A 88 18.36 -3.50 4.48
CA THR A 88 18.94 -3.90 5.76
C THR A 88 20.25 -3.16 5.98
N LYS A 89 20.53 -2.82 7.24
CA LYS A 89 21.82 -2.22 7.60
C LYS A 89 22.92 -3.25 7.37
N VAL A 90 23.94 -2.85 6.61
CA VAL A 90 25.14 -3.66 6.35
C VAL A 90 26.36 -2.90 6.84
N ILE A 91 27.36 -3.62 7.32
CA ILE A 91 28.64 -3.05 7.74
C ILE A 91 29.50 -2.91 6.49
N GLY A 92 30.01 -1.70 6.24
CA GLY A 92 30.89 -1.39 5.12
C GLY A 92 32.00 -0.43 5.53
N GLU A 93 32.91 -0.14 4.60
CA GLU A 93 34.03 0.76 4.84
C GLU A 93 33.55 2.15 5.28
N ALA A 94 34.14 2.68 6.36
CA ALA A 94 33.76 3.95 6.96
C ALA A 94 33.84 5.14 5.98
N ALA A 95 34.78 5.10 5.02
CA ALA A 95 34.92 6.11 3.96
C ALA A 95 33.67 6.23 3.06
N ARG A 96 32.85 5.17 2.95
CA ARG A 96 31.58 5.17 2.21
C ARG A 96 30.37 5.41 3.12
N SER A 97 30.57 5.63 4.42
CA SER A 97 29.46 5.82 5.39
C SER A 97 28.74 7.16 5.22
N ILE A 98 29.38 8.18 4.64
CA ILE A 98 28.78 9.50 4.42
C ILE A 98 28.09 9.48 3.06
N GLY A 99 26.78 9.17 3.06
CA GLY A 99 25.94 9.19 1.86
C GLY A 99 26.11 7.99 0.92
N GLY A 100 26.96 7.00 1.25
CA GLY A 100 27.13 5.81 0.42
C GLY A 100 26.03 4.77 0.64
N SER A 101 25.65 4.12 -0.46
CA SER A 101 24.81 2.93 -0.50
C SER A 101 25.64 1.80 -1.11
N THR A 102 25.46 0.57 -0.62
CA THR A 102 26.09 -0.61 -1.23
C THR A 102 25.02 -1.50 -1.85
N HIS A 103 25.33 -2.06 -3.01
CA HIS A 103 24.40 -2.90 -3.76
C HIS A 103 24.44 -4.31 -3.21
N ARG A 104 23.31 -4.77 -2.68
CA ARG A 104 23.10 -6.19 -2.39
C ARG A 104 22.57 -6.86 -3.65
N LYS A 105 23.18 -7.97 -4.04
CA LYS A 105 22.67 -8.80 -5.14
C LYS A 105 21.25 -9.27 -4.76
N MET A 106 20.27 -8.83 -5.52
CA MET A 106 18.89 -9.33 -5.43
C MET A 106 18.82 -10.69 -6.13
N PRO A 107 18.05 -11.66 -5.62
CA PRO A 107 17.58 -12.75 -6.44
C PRO A 107 16.78 -12.15 -7.60
N GLU A 108 17.06 -12.58 -8.83
CA GLU A 108 16.37 -12.09 -10.02
C GLU A 108 14.91 -12.59 -10.10
N ASN A 109 14.59 -13.59 -9.27
CA ASN A 109 13.26 -14.17 -9.17
C ASN A 109 12.30 -13.25 -8.41
N ARG A 110 11.36 -12.63 -9.13
CA ARG A 110 10.30 -11.75 -8.60
C ARG A 110 8.98 -12.51 -8.54
N GLU A 111 8.97 -13.62 -7.80
CA GLU A 111 7.76 -14.40 -7.61
C GLU A 111 6.82 -13.66 -6.65
N TRP A 112 5.58 -13.46 -7.08
CA TRP A 112 4.54 -12.90 -6.25
C TRP A 112 3.77 -14.02 -5.55
N VAL A 113 3.45 -13.79 -4.28
CA VAL A 113 2.53 -14.61 -3.50
C VAL A 113 1.36 -13.73 -3.13
N SER A 114 0.16 -14.21 -3.43
CA SER A 114 -1.09 -13.52 -3.08
C SER A 114 -1.64 -14.10 -1.79
N VAL A 115 -1.99 -13.24 -0.85
CA VAL A 115 -2.67 -13.61 0.39
C VAL A 115 -4.07 -13.02 0.36
N LEU A 116 -5.08 -13.89 0.30
CA LEU A 116 -6.48 -13.51 0.40
C LEU A 116 -6.88 -13.53 1.86
N GLU A 117 -7.27 -12.37 2.38
CA GLU A 117 -7.74 -12.22 3.76
C GLU A 117 -9.21 -11.84 3.78
N THR A 118 -9.96 -12.38 4.74
CA THR A 118 -11.39 -12.07 4.88
C THR A 118 -11.78 -11.88 6.34
N ILE A 119 -12.41 -10.74 6.63
CA ILE A 119 -12.83 -10.34 7.97
C ILE A 119 -14.33 -10.10 7.96
N GLY A 120 -15.04 -10.81 8.82
CA GLY A 120 -16.46 -10.61 9.08
C GLY A 120 -16.71 -9.52 10.13
N LEU A 121 -17.81 -8.78 9.99
CA LEU A 121 -18.23 -7.76 10.96
C LEU A 121 -18.51 -8.34 12.37
N GLY A 122 -18.84 -9.63 12.46
CA GLY A 122 -19.07 -10.34 13.73
C GLY A 122 -17.80 -10.76 14.49
N LYS A 123 -16.62 -10.21 14.14
CA LYS A 123 -15.29 -10.68 14.62
C LYS A 123 -14.94 -12.12 14.22
N HIS A 124 -15.68 -12.69 13.29
CA HIS A 124 -15.32 -13.96 12.66
C HIS A 124 -14.31 -13.70 11.54
N ARG A 125 -13.14 -14.33 11.62
CA ARG A 125 -12.15 -14.32 10.54
C ARG A 125 -12.23 -15.65 9.80
N ILE A 126 -12.31 -15.59 8.49
CA ILE A 126 -12.10 -16.78 7.66
C ILE A 126 -10.58 -16.95 7.53
N PRO A 127 -10.04 -18.15 7.80
CA PRO A 127 -8.61 -18.40 7.62
C PRO A 127 -8.14 -17.97 6.22
N PRO A 128 -6.98 -17.32 6.11
CA PRO A 128 -6.52 -16.77 4.86
C PRO A 128 -6.14 -17.87 3.88
N VAL A 129 -6.16 -17.51 2.59
CA VAL A 129 -5.70 -18.37 1.49
C VAL A 129 -4.44 -17.76 0.92
N VAL A 130 -3.36 -18.54 0.89
CA VAL A 130 -2.08 -18.15 0.32
C VAL A 130 -1.93 -18.85 -1.02
N ILE A 131 -1.78 -18.08 -2.09
CA ILE A 131 -1.66 -18.57 -3.46
C ILE A 131 -0.24 -18.30 -3.95
N PHE A 132 0.50 -19.38 -4.18
CA PHE A 132 1.81 -19.33 -4.80
C PHE A 132 1.70 -19.40 -6.31
N LYS A 133 2.60 -18.70 -7.01
CA LYS A 133 2.81 -18.92 -8.42
C LYS A 133 3.54 -20.24 -8.63
N GLY A 134 2.94 -21.18 -9.35
CA GLY A 134 3.51 -22.49 -9.62
C GLY A 134 2.46 -23.52 -9.94
N LYS A 135 2.90 -24.65 -10.49
CA LYS A 135 2.01 -25.78 -10.82
C LYS A 135 1.74 -26.69 -9.62
N TYR A 136 2.71 -26.80 -8.72
CA TYR A 136 2.67 -27.66 -7.55
C TYR A 136 3.27 -26.94 -6.35
N SER A 137 2.83 -27.30 -5.15
CA SER A 137 3.43 -26.83 -3.90
C SER A 137 4.80 -27.47 -3.72
N GLN A 138 5.81 -26.65 -3.43
CA GLN A 138 7.14 -27.14 -3.09
C GLN A 138 7.35 -27.08 -1.57
N THR A 139 7.91 -28.15 -0.99
CA THR A 139 8.22 -28.21 0.44
C THR A 139 9.25 -27.17 0.87
N THR A 140 10.11 -26.73 -0.06
CA THR A 140 11.14 -25.69 0.15
C THR A 140 10.58 -24.29 0.37
N TRP A 141 9.29 -24.06 0.09
CA TRP A 141 8.63 -22.76 0.34
C TRP A 141 8.26 -22.54 1.80
N PHE A 142 8.26 -23.60 2.59
CA PHE A 142 7.88 -23.57 3.99
C PHE A 142 9.13 -23.75 4.85
N PRO A 143 9.23 -23.01 5.97
CA PRO A 143 10.35 -23.20 6.87
C PRO A 143 10.25 -24.57 7.54
N LEU A 144 11.40 -25.15 7.93
CA LEU A 144 11.45 -26.51 8.50
C LEU A 144 10.65 -26.63 9.80
N ASP A 145 10.48 -25.53 10.51
CA ASP A 145 9.71 -25.40 11.75
C ASP A 145 8.25 -24.98 11.50
N ILE A 146 7.74 -25.05 10.27
CA ILE A 146 6.35 -24.68 9.94
C ILE A 146 5.32 -25.41 10.81
N ALA A 147 5.60 -26.64 11.22
CA ALA A 147 4.74 -27.42 12.11
C ALA A 147 4.60 -26.80 13.52
N SER A 148 5.51 -25.91 13.91
CA SER A 148 5.45 -25.16 15.17
C SER A 148 4.61 -23.88 15.07
N LEU A 149 4.25 -23.45 13.86
CA LEU A 149 3.41 -22.29 13.62
C LEU A 149 1.93 -22.67 13.71
N ASP A 150 1.11 -21.87 14.39
CA ASP A 150 -0.34 -22.03 14.37
C ASP A 150 -0.92 -21.55 13.03
N LEU A 151 -0.95 -22.47 12.07
CA LEU A 151 -1.53 -22.29 10.75
C LEU A 151 -2.85 -23.07 10.61
N SER A 152 -3.52 -23.32 11.74
CA SER A 152 -4.76 -24.07 11.75
C SER A 152 -5.82 -23.40 10.83
N GLY A 153 -6.33 -24.17 9.88
CA GLY A 153 -7.33 -23.71 8.91
C GLY A 153 -6.79 -22.89 7.73
N TRP A 154 -5.52 -22.48 7.72
CA TRP A 154 -4.92 -21.79 6.56
C TRP A 154 -4.93 -22.70 5.35
N ARG A 155 -5.17 -22.12 4.16
CA ARG A 155 -5.14 -22.86 2.90
C ARG A 155 -4.01 -22.37 2.03
N PHE A 156 -3.25 -23.31 1.49
CA PHE A 156 -2.18 -23.04 0.54
C PHE A 156 -2.58 -23.61 -0.82
N ALA A 157 -2.55 -22.75 -1.84
CA ALA A 157 -2.90 -23.11 -3.21
C ALA A 157 -1.79 -22.67 -4.16
N CYS A 158 -1.82 -23.22 -5.37
CA CYS A 158 -0.89 -22.90 -6.44
C CYS A 158 -1.69 -22.52 -7.69
N SER A 159 -1.23 -21.50 -8.40
CA SER A 159 -1.75 -21.12 -9.72
C SER A 159 -0.59 -21.04 -10.71
N GLU A 160 -0.72 -21.65 -11.89
CA GLU A 160 0.33 -21.66 -12.92
C GLU A 160 0.70 -20.23 -13.35
N ASN A 161 -0.28 -19.33 -13.42
CA ASN A 161 -0.08 -17.94 -13.83
C ASN A 161 0.00 -16.97 -12.64
N GLY A 162 -0.20 -17.45 -11.40
CA GLY A 162 -0.54 -16.57 -10.27
C GLY A 162 -1.97 -16.05 -10.38
N TRP A 163 -2.29 -15.00 -9.63
CA TRP A 163 -3.53 -14.25 -9.82
C TRP A 163 -3.22 -13.03 -10.70
N THR A 164 -3.89 -12.93 -11.85
CA THR A 164 -3.93 -11.76 -12.76
C THR A 164 -5.36 -11.53 -13.16
#